data_AF-A0A921MCL2-F1
#
_entry.id   AF-A0A921MCL2-F1
#
_cell.length_a   1.000
_cell.length_b   1.000
_cell.length_c   1.000
_cell.angle_alpha   90.00
_cell.angle_beta   90.00
_cell.angle_gamma   90.00
#
_symmetry.space_group_name_H-M   'P 1'
#
loop_
_entity.id
_entity.type
_entity.pdbx_description
1 polymer ?
#
loop_
_entity_poly.entity_id
_entity_poly.type
_entity_poly.pdbx_seq_one_letter_code
_entity_poly.pdbx_strand_id
1 'polypeptide(L)'
;MIARWPIHPRPIPGEALTSWLHRIADGYGITVDDLAFDIGYSLDGDADLDLAPPEGLIEQLAIRTGVSSDRIHGMSISGYTPWLLDDVEPGPDAFSTYVRQLTVLLPERNRRRRTVSSWRAWVPTAAVRHHRACPQCVRDSASPHPYLVVWSLPLMLSCPVHHCWLEHHDGPPGHYYAWRDPSSGPEIQRASLAIRRMDDRTWQALTAGVVDLPRHRIHAGTWFRLLRTVVDELGATMSECGAAQRLTREVWQRAGWLCCKDWRQSEVGCRSAPIRRLLRNGG
;
A
#
# COMPACT_ATOMS: atom_id res chain seq x y z
N MET A 1 -22.37 31.99 -8.47
CA MET A 1 -21.33 31.80 -7.43
C MET A 1 -21.40 30.35 -6.98
N ILE A 2 -20.36 29.56 -7.21
CA ILE A 2 -20.29 28.21 -6.64
C ILE A 2 -19.92 28.41 -5.17
N ALA A 3 -20.86 28.17 -4.27
CA ALA A 3 -20.61 28.26 -2.83
C ALA A 3 -19.70 27.12 -2.40
N ARG A 4 -18.93 27.30 -1.33
CA ARG A 4 -18.27 26.16 -0.67
C ARG A 4 -19.31 25.36 0.10
N TRP A 5 -19.08 24.07 0.23
CA TRP A 5 -19.82 23.22 1.16
C TRP A 5 -19.67 23.77 2.58
N PRO A 6 -20.74 23.99 3.36
CA PRO A 6 -20.61 24.52 4.73
C PRO A 6 -19.84 23.59 5.68
N ILE A 7 -20.07 22.30 5.57
CA ILE A 7 -19.45 21.23 6.35
C ILE A 7 -18.46 20.50 5.43
N HIS A 8 -17.17 20.61 5.74
CA HIS A 8 -16.10 19.87 5.06
C HIS A 8 -14.90 19.75 6.02
N PRO A 9 -14.79 18.65 6.80
CA PRO A 9 -13.64 18.47 7.68
C PRO A 9 -12.32 18.51 6.89
N ARG A 10 -11.24 18.98 7.51
CA ARG A 10 -9.92 18.99 6.86
C ARG A 10 -9.42 17.56 6.60
N PRO A 11 -8.81 17.30 5.43
CA PRO A 11 -8.17 16.01 5.17
C PRO A 11 -7.02 15.72 6.13
N ILE A 12 -6.97 14.51 6.64
CA ILE A 12 -5.89 14.01 7.50
C ILE A 12 -4.66 13.64 6.63
N PRO A 13 -3.41 13.82 7.10
CA PRO A 13 -2.21 13.40 6.36
C PRO A 13 -2.26 11.92 5.92
N GLY A 14 -2.23 11.70 4.61
CA GLY A 14 -2.27 10.38 3.98
C GLY A 14 -3.66 9.71 3.99
N GLU A 15 -4.71 10.44 4.36
CA GLU A 15 -6.09 9.95 4.29
C GLU A 15 -6.47 9.56 2.86
N ALA A 16 -7.23 8.47 2.74
CA ALA A 16 -7.78 8.02 1.47
C ALA A 16 -8.91 8.95 1.01
N LEU A 17 -9.07 9.11 -0.31
CA LEU A 17 -10.08 10.00 -0.88
C LEU A 17 -11.49 9.57 -0.46
N THR A 18 -11.81 8.28 -0.57
CA THR A 18 -13.10 7.73 -0.15
C THR A 18 -13.36 7.99 1.33
N SER A 19 -12.35 7.81 2.19
CA SER A 19 -12.46 8.00 3.63
C SER A 19 -12.79 9.45 3.98
N TRP A 20 -12.15 10.42 3.33
CA TRP A 20 -12.44 11.82 3.53
C TRP A 20 -13.83 12.20 3.01
N LEU A 21 -14.23 11.69 1.84
CA LEU A 21 -15.57 11.92 1.29
C LEU A 21 -16.66 11.35 2.20
N HIS A 22 -16.44 10.16 2.78
CA HIS A 22 -17.35 9.60 3.77
C HIS A 22 -17.50 10.50 5.01
N ARG A 23 -16.41 11.10 5.51
CA ARG A 23 -16.47 12.04 6.63
C ARG A 23 -17.20 13.35 6.29
N ILE A 24 -17.12 13.80 5.03
CA ILE A 24 -17.92 14.94 4.56
C ILE A 24 -19.40 14.53 4.50
N ALA A 25 -19.70 13.39 3.88
CA ALA A 25 -21.05 12.89 3.65
C ALA A 25 -21.80 12.65 4.97
N ASP A 26 -21.11 12.06 5.95
CA ASP A 26 -21.60 11.86 7.32
C ASP A 26 -22.01 13.18 7.98
N GLY A 27 -21.24 14.26 7.76
CA GLY A 27 -21.56 15.60 8.26
C GLY A 27 -22.87 16.18 7.70
N TYR A 28 -23.35 15.69 6.57
CA TYR A 28 -24.64 16.07 5.97
C TYR A 28 -25.73 15.00 6.13
N GLY A 29 -25.40 13.80 6.63
CA GLY A 29 -26.32 12.67 6.67
C GLY A 29 -26.69 12.13 5.28
N ILE A 30 -25.78 12.23 4.30
CA ILE A 30 -25.97 11.76 2.92
C ILE A 30 -24.88 10.74 2.54
N THR A 31 -24.92 10.21 1.32
CA THR A 31 -23.92 9.29 0.80
C THR A 31 -22.82 10.00 0.01
N VAL A 32 -21.73 9.27 -0.29
CA VAL A 32 -20.67 9.78 -1.19
C VAL A 32 -21.21 9.96 -2.61
N ASP A 33 -22.14 9.13 -3.04
CA ASP A 33 -22.79 9.25 -4.36
C ASP A 33 -23.61 10.54 -4.44
N ASP A 34 -24.32 10.91 -3.36
CA ASP A 34 -25.05 12.19 -3.30
C ASP A 34 -24.10 13.40 -3.38
N LEU A 35 -22.94 13.33 -2.70
CA LEU A 35 -21.91 14.36 -2.80
C LEU A 35 -21.34 14.47 -4.21
N ALA A 36 -21.05 13.34 -4.85
CA ALA A 36 -20.54 13.30 -6.22
C ALA A 36 -21.56 13.88 -7.20
N PHE A 37 -22.84 13.55 -7.01
CA PHE A 37 -23.94 14.04 -7.84
C PHE A 37 -24.08 15.57 -7.74
N ASP A 38 -23.95 16.16 -6.54
CA ASP A 38 -23.98 17.62 -6.33
C ASP A 38 -22.89 18.37 -7.12
N ILE A 39 -21.77 17.70 -7.42
CA ILE A 39 -20.67 18.26 -8.24
C ILE A 39 -20.68 17.77 -9.68
N GLY A 40 -21.76 17.13 -10.12
CA GLY A 40 -21.98 16.72 -11.51
C GLY A 40 -21.34 15.38 -11.90
N TYR A 41 -20.99 14.55 -10.92
CA TYR A 41 -20.42 13.22 -11.14
C TYR A 41 -21.42 12.12 -10.76
N SER A 42 -21.46 11.06 -11.55
CA SER A 42 -22.09 9.80 -11.16
C SER A 42 -20.99 8.80 -10.96
N LEU A 43 -20.79 8.36 -9.71
CA LEU A 43 -19.86 7.28 -9.42
C LEU A 43 -20.51 5.98 -9.88
N ASP A 44 -19.92 5.34 -10.88
CA ASP A 44 -20.20 3.96 -11.21
C ASP A 44 -19.64 3.04 -10.11
N GLY A 45 -20.29 1.90 -9.89
CA GLY A 45 -19.89 0.96 -8.83
C GLY A 45 -18.46 0.39 -8.98
N ASP A 46 -17.85 0.58 -10.16
CA ASP A 46 -16.49 0.15 -10.48
C ASP A 46 -15.43 1.27 -10.27
N ALA A 47 -15.84 2.51 -9.96
CA ALA A 47 -14.94 3.63 -9.74
C ALA A 47 -14.17 3.50 -8.42
N ASP A 48 -12.91 3.05 -8.52
CA ASP A 48 -11.98 3.04 -7.39
C ASP A 48 -11.35 4.43 -7.20
N LEU A 49 -12.06 5.31 -6.48
CA LEU A 49 -11.61 6.67 -6.16
C LEU A 49 -10.26 6.70 -5.42
N ASP A 50 -9.94 5.65 -4.65
CA ASP A 50 -8.66 5.56 -3.95
C ASP A 50 -7.54 5.11 -4.87
N LEU A 51 -7.84 4.46 -6.00
CA LEU A 51 -6.86 4.16 -7.05
C LEU A 51 -6.62 5.36 -7.95
N ALA A 52 -7.67 5.83 -8.62
CA ALA A 52 -7.59 6.89 -9.63
C ALA A 52 -8.94 7.61 -9.74
N PRO A 53 -9.07 8.83 -9.18
CA PRO A 53 -10.28 9.62 -9.28
C PRO A 53 -10.60 9.94 -10.75
N PRO A 54 -11.90 9.98 -11.15
CA PRO A 54 -12.31 10.43 -12.46
C PRO A 54 -11.77 11.82 -12.82
N GLU A 55 -11.53 12.04 -14.11
CA GLU A 55 -11.02 13.32 -14.62
C GLU A 55 -11.94 14.49 -14.21
N GLY A 56 -11.33 15.58 -13.73
CA GLY A 56 -12.04 16.77 -13.28
C GLY A 56 -12.61 16.69 -11.85
N LEU A 57 -12.72 15.49 -11.25
CA LEU A 57 -13.36 15.32 -9.94
C LEU A 57 -12.58 16.06 -8.85
N ILE A 58 -11.25 15.98 -8.90
CA ILE A 58 -10.34 16.64 -7.96
C ILE A 58 -10.52 18.16 -8.00
N GLU A 59 -10.63 18.73 -9.20
CA GLU A 59 -10.84 20.17 -9.41
C GLU A 59 -12.17 20.62 -8.83
N GLN A 60 -13.26 19.86 -9.04
CA GLN A 60 -14.56 20.18 -8.45
C GLN A 60 -14.54 20.08 -6.92
N LEU A 61 -13.91 19.04 -6.37
CA LEU A 61 -13.73 18.91 -4.92
C LEU A 61 -12.91 20.07 -4.35
N ALA A 62 -11.86 20.51 -5.05
CA ALA A 62 -11.05 21.66 -4.66
C ALA A 62 -11.87 22.95 -4.64
N ILE A 63 -12.75 23.16 -5.63
CA ILE A 63 -13.68 24.30 -5.68
C ILE A 63 -14.65 24.28 -4.50
N ARG A 64 -15.27 23.11 -4.21
CA ARG A 64 -16.30 22.99 -3.17
C ARG A 64 -15.77 23.00 -1.74
N THR A 65 -14.54 22.57 -1.53
CA THR A 65 -13.94 22.44 -0.19
C THR A 65 -12.87 23.49 0.10
N GLY A 66 -12.29 24.11 -0.93
CA GLY A 66 -11.14 25.00 -0.79
C GLY A 66 -9.83 24.30 -0.45
N VAL A 67 -9.79 22.96 -0.43
CA VAL A 67 -8.56 22.16 -0.32
C VAL A 67 -7.86 22.17 -1.68
N SER A 68 -6.53 22.25 -1.72
CA SER A 68 -5.80 22.30 -3.00
C SER A 68 -5.91 20.98 -3.77
N SER A 69 -5.93 21.07 -5.11
CA SER A 69 -5.93 19.89 -5.98
C SER A 69 -4.78 18.95 -5.68
N ASP A 70 -3.56 19.45 -5.44
CA ASP A 70 -2.41 18.62 -5.06
C ASP A 70 -2.65 17.80 -3.79
N ARG A 71 -3.33 18.41 -2.81
CA ARG A 71 -3.64 17.74 -1.54
C ARG A 71 -4.68 16.66 -1.75
N ILE A 72 -5.73 16.93 -2.53
CA ILE A 72 -6.78 15.95 -2.84
C ILE A 72 -6.21 14.83 -3.72
N HIS A 73 -5.36 15.17 -4.69
CA HIS A 73 -4.68 14.20 -5.55
C HIS A 73 -3.81 13.24 -4.72
N GLY A 74 -3.07 13.73 -3.71
CA GLY A 74 -2.30 12.89 -2.80
C GLY A 74 -3.12 11.95 -1.89
N MET A 75 -4.45 11.95 -2.00
CA MET A 75 -5.36 11.07 -1.27
C MET A 75 -5.75 9.83 -2.09
N SER A 76 -5.33 9.74 -3.35
CA SER A 76 -5.43 8.54 -4.19
C SER A 76 -4.05 7.96 -4.51
N ILE A 77 -4.00 6.71 -4.97
CA ILE A 77 -2.78 6.02 -5.41
C ILE A 77 -2.17 6.73 -6.63
N SER A 78 -3.00 7.18 -7.58
CA SER A 78 -2.56 8.00 -8.73
C SER A 78 -1.82 9.27 -8.29
N GLY A 79 -2.13 9.78 -7.10
CA GLY A 79 -1.43 10.86 -6.40
C GLY A 79 0.07 10.68 -6.25
N TYR A 80 0.53 9.43 -6.25
CA TYR A 80 1.93 9.07 -6.02
C TYR A 80 2.70 8.74 -7.31
N THR A 81 2.11 8.93 -8.49
CA THR A 81 2.78 8.86 -9.79
C THR A 81 3.72 10.08 -9.98
N PRO A 82 4.95 9.94 -10.54
CA PRO A 82 5.58 8.71 -11.05
C PRO A 82 6.47 8.00 -10.01
N TRP A 83 6.38 8.37 -8.74
CA TRP A 83 7.36 7.95 -7.73
C TRP A 83 7.07 6.56 -7.19
N LEU A 84 5.84 6.32 -6.74
CA LEU A 84 5.41 5.00 -6.24
C LEU A 84 5.12 4.04 -7.41
N LEU A 85 4.45 4.51 -8.44
CA LEU A 85 4.13 3.79 -9.68
C LEU A 85 4.55 4.67 -10.87
N ASP A 86 5.00 4.06 -11.97
CA ASP A 86 5.36 4.82 -13.18
C ASP A 86 4.12 5.43 -13.85
N ASP A 87 3.02 4.67 -13.88
CA ASP A 87 1.72 5.04 -14.41
C ASP A 87 0.64 4.25 -13.66
N VAL A 88 -0.58 4.80 -13.60
CA VAL A 88 -1.77 4.11 -13.10
C VAL A 88 -2.12 2.99 -14.05
N GLU A 89 -2.04 3.22 -15.36
CA GLU A 89 -2.37 2.20 -16.34
C GLU A 89 -1.18 1.26 -16.61
N PRO A 90 -1.39 -0.06 -16.53
CA PRO A 90 -0.29 -1.00 -16.61
C PRO A 90 0.21 -1.13 -18.05
N GLY A 91 1.46 -0.73 -18.28
CA GLY A 91 2.17 -0.99 -19.54
C GLY A 91 2.67 -2.44 -19.67
N PRO A 92 2.91 -2.94 -20.90
CA PRO A 92 3.35 -4.32 -21.14
C PRO A 92 4.70 -4.66 -20.48
N ASP A 93 5.57 -3.66 -20.34
CA ASP A 93 6.90 -3.79 -19.73
C ASP A 93 7.00 -3.12 -18.34
N ALA A 94 5.88 -2.72 -17.73
CA ALA A 94 5.87 -2.01 -16.44
C ALA A 94 6.62 -2.80 -15.35
N PHE A 95 6.43 -4.12 -15.30
CA PHE A 95 7.14 -4.97 -14.34
C PHE A 95 8.66 -4.92 -14.52
N SER A 96 9.13 -5.10 -15.77
CA SER A 96 10.56 -5.22 -16.05
C SER A 96 11.26 -3.88 -15.83
N THR A 97 10.65 -2.80 -16.31
CA THR A 97 11.14 -1.42 -16.20
C THR A 97 11.15 -0.94 -14.76
N TYR A 98 10.18 -1.28 -13.93
CA TYR A 98 10.16 -0.85 -12.53
C TYR A 98 11.13 -1.66 -11.64
N VAL A 99 11.11 -2.99 -11.75
CA VAL A 99 11.78 -3.89 -10.79
C VAL A 99 13.27 -4.08 -11.07
N ARG A 100 13.70 -3.94 -12.33
CA ARG A 100 15.08 -4.27 -12.77
C ARG A 100 16.00 -3.07 -12.88
N GLN A 101 15.54 -1.86 -12.60
CA GLN A 101 16.40 -0.67 -12.59
C GLN A 101 17.55 -0.77 -11.59
N LEU A 102 17.36 -1.58 -10.54
CA LEU A 102 18.31 -1.75 -9.45
C LEU A 102 18.64 -3.22 -9.26
N THR A 103 19.80 -3.50 -8.69
CA THR A 103 20.27 -4.84 -8.32
C THR A 103 20.85 -4.78 -6.92
N VAL A 104 20.36 -5.63 -6.00
CA VAL A 104 20.78 -5.61 -4.59
C VAL A 104 21.46 -6.92 -4.18
N LEU A 105 20.78 -8.05 -4.33
CA LEU A 105 21.21 -9.39 -3.92
C LEU A 105 21.58 -10.25 -5.13
N LEU A 106 20.84 -10.15 -6.24
CA LEU A 106 20.96 -11.04 -7.40
C LEU A 106 21.46 -10.28 -8.64
N PRO A 107 22.61 -10.67 -9.23
CA PRO A 107 23.09 -10.07 -10.47
C PRO A 107 22.03 -10.09 -11.58
N GLU A 108 21.94 -9.02 -12.38
CA GLU A 108 20.91 -8.87 -13.42
C GLU A 108 20.80 -10.09 -14.36
N ARG A 109 21.95 -10.65 -14.78
CA ARG A 109 22.01 -11.82 -15.66
C ARG A 109 21.33 -13.08 -15.11
N ASN A 110 21.18 -13.16 -13.79
CA ASN A 110 20.57 -14.29 -13.09
C ASN A 110 19.04 -14.14 -12.94
N ARG A 111 18.48 -12.98 -13.28
CA ARG A 111 17.07 -12.66 -13.05
C ARG A 111 16.23 -13.07 -14.28
N ARG A 112 15.40 -14.11 -14.13
CA ARG A 112 14.50 -14.56 -15.21
C ARG A 112 13.68 -13.41 -15.76
N ARG A 113 13.65 -13.24 -17.08
CA ARG A 113 12.69 -12.36 -17.75
C ARG A 113 11.29 -12.92 -17.52
N ARG A 114 10.43 -12.10 -16.90
CA ARG A 114 9.01 -12.40 -16.70
C ARG A 114 8.22 -11.19 -17.13
N THR A 115 7.17 -11.45 -17.89
CA THR A 115 6.10 -10.50 -18.16
C THR A 115 4.97 -10.80 -17.18
N VAL A 116 4.40 -9.75 -16.62
CA VAL A 116 3.24 -9.86 -15.72
C VAL A 116 2.18 -8.96 -16.32
N SER A 117 1.13 -9.57 -16.87
CA SER A 117 0.01 -8.83 -17.47
C SER A 117 -0.67 -7.97 -16.43
N SER A 118 -1.03 -6.74 -16.81
CA SER A 118 -1.77 -5.81 -15.97
C SER A 118 -1.09 -5.50 -14.62
N TRP A 119 0.23 -5.57 -14.57
CA TRP A 119 0.99 -5.32 -13.34
C TRP A 119 1.09 -3.82 -13.05
N ARG A 120 0.67 -3.45 -11.84
CA ARG A 120 0.84 -2.11 -11.27
C ARG A 120 1.79 -2.21 -10.08
N ALA A 121 2.77 -1.31 -10.01
CA ALA A 121 3.73 -1.34 -8.91
C ALA A 121 3.01 -1.12 -7.57
N TRP A 122 3.21 -2.05 -6.63
CA TRP A 122 2.64 -2.00 -5.27
C TRP A 122 1.12 -2.03 -5.15
N VAL A 123 0.35 -2.11 -6.23
CA VAL A 123 -1.11 -2.16 -6.16
C VAL A 123 -1.58 -3.62 -6.25
N PRO A 124 -2.18 -4.18 -5.19
CA PRO A 124 -2.74 -5.52 -5.24
C PRO A 124 -3.86 -5.63 -6.29
N THR A 125 -3.98 -6.78 -6.94
CA THR A 125 -5.15 -7.06 -7.79
C THR A 125 -6.42 -7.11 -6.94
N ALA A 126 -7.58 -6.79 -7.51
CA ALA A 126 -8.86 -6.77 -6.80
C ALA A 126 -9.13 -8.08 -6.03
N ALA A 127 -8.73 -9.22 -6.59
CA ALA A 127 -8.92 -10.54 -5.97
C ALA A 127 -8.13 -10.76 -4.67
N VAL A 128 -7.03 -10.02 -4.46
CA VAL A 128 -6.16 -10.14 -3.26
C VAL A 128 -6.08 -8.85 -2.46
N ARG A 129 -6.82 -7.81 -2.85
CA ARG A 129 -6.88 -6.57 -2.07
C ARG A 129 -7.60 -6.87 -0.77
N HIS A 130 -6.92 -6.59 0.34
CA HIS A 130 -7.49 -6.72 1.67
C HIS A 130 -7.37 -5.37 2.36
N HIS A 131 -8.48 -4.88 2.92
CA HIS A 131 -8.45 -3.67 3.69
C HIS A 131 -7.80 -3.97 5.03
N ARG A 132 -6.73 -3.22 5.32
CA ARG A 132 -6.10 -3.21 6.63
C ARG A 132 -6.36 -1.88 7.31
N ALA A 133 -6.45 -1.88 8.63
CA ALA A 133 -6.59 -0.68 9.41
C ALA A 133 -5.78 -0.78 10.70
N CYS A 134 -5.51 0.37 11.31
CA CYS A 134 -4.89 0.43 12.63
C CYS A 134 -5.98 0.24 13.70
N PRO A 135 -5.90 -0.80 14.57
CA PRO A 135 -6.90 -1.02 15.61
C PRO A 135 -6.97 0.13 16.63
N GLN A 136 -5.85 0.80 16.90
CA GLN A 136 -5.81 1.98 17.77
C GLN A 136 -6.48 3.20 17.10
N CYS A 137 -6.25 3.44 15.80
CA CYS A 137 -6.95 4.53 15.09
C CYS A 137 -8.46 4.33 15.08
N VAL A 138 -8.92 3.09 14.86
CA VAL A 138 -10.35 2.75 14.90
C VAL A 138 -10.92 2.98 16.31
N ARG A 139 -10.18 2.63 17.36
CA ARG A 139 -10.59 2.85 18.75
C ARG A 139 -10.68 4.33 19.13
N ASP A 140 -9.77 5.15 18.60
CA ASP A 140 -9.63 6.56 18.96
C ASP A 140 -10.56 7.48 18.15
N SER A 141 -11.34 6.94 17.20
CA SER A 141 -12.25 7.72 16.37
C SER A 141 -13.68 7.17 16.37
N ALA A 142 -14.64 8.04 16.09
CA ALA A 142 -15.99 7.61 15.73
C ALA A 142 -16.04 7.15 14.27
N SER A 143 -17.05 6.37 13.92
CA SER A 143 -17.39 6.09 12.52
C SER A 143 -17.93 7.35 11.85
N PRO A 144 -17.58 7.65 10.58
CA PRO A 144 -16.60 6.93 9.77
C PRO A 144 -15.16 7.13 10.27
N HIS A 145 -14.43 6.02 10.42
CA HIS A 145 -13.07 6.02 10.95
C HIS A 145 -12.07 6.55 9.89
N PRO A 146 -11.06 7.33 10.27
CA PRO A 146 -10.00 7.72 9.33
C PRO A 146 -9.29 6.49 8.76
N TYR A 147 -9.14 6.45 7.43
CA TYR A 147 -8.43 5.41 6.71
C TYR A 147 -7.33 6.03 5.86
N LEU A 148 -6.10 5.53 5.98
CA LEU A 148 -4.99 6.03 5.17
C LEU A 148 -4.87 5.24 3.87
N VAL A 149 -4.68 5.93 2.74
CA VAL A 149 -4.58 5.32 1.40
C VAL A 149 -3.54 4.19 1.36
N VAL A 150 -2.43 4.37 2.08
CA VAL A 150 -1.30 3.44 2.14
C VAL A 150 -1.62 2.14 2.88
N TRP A 151 -2.69 2.09 3.68
CA TRP A 151 -3.11 0.84 4.34
C TRP A 151 -3.68 -0.18 3.33
N SER A 152 -4.16 0.30 2.17
CA SER A 152 -4.57 -0.56 1.05
C SER A 152 -3.38 -1.19 0.31
N LEU A 153 -2.15 -0.73 0.57
CA LEU A 153 -0.94 -1.11 -0.17
C LEU A 153 0.03 -1.94 0.69
N PRO A 154 0.65 -3.01 0.18
CA PRO A 154 1.65 -3.83 0.86
C PRO A 154 3.01 -3.15 1.03
N LEU A 155 3.02 -1.83 1.28
CA LEU A 155 4.19 -0.99 1.49
C LEU A 155 4.60 -0.89 2.96
N MET A 156 3.60 -0.90 3.85
CA MET A 156 3.78 -0.73 5.28
C MET A 156 3.03 -1.84 6.03
N LEU A 157 3.58 -2.23 7.19
CA LEU A 157 3.00 -3.26 8.05
C LEU A 157 2.45 -2.69 9.35
N SER A 158 2.85 -1.46 9.71
CA SER A 158 2.48 -0.77 10.92
C SER A 158 1.89 0.61 10.64
N CYS A 159 1.08 1.08 11.60
CA CYS A 159 0.50 2.41 11.54
C CYS A 159 1.58 3.50 11.71
N PRO A 160 1.66 4.52 10.85
CA PRO A 160 2.63 5.61 11.01
C PRO A 160 2.39 6.49 12.25
N VAL A 161 1.21 6.39 12.85
CA VAL A 161 0.82 7.17 14.05
C VAL A 161 1.04 6.35 15.32
N HIS A 162 0.45 5.16 15.40
CA HIS A 162 0.45 4.34 16.61
C HIS A 162 1.54 3.27 16.66
N HIS A 163 2.17 2.99 15.53
CA HIS A 163 3.20 1.97 15.35
C HIS A 163 2.81 0.55 15.79
N CYS A 164 1.51 0.26 15.89
CA CYS A 164 0.99 -1.09 15.99
C CYS A 164 0.86 -1.71 14.60
N TRP A 165 0.75 -3.03 14.55
CA TRP A 165 0.46 -3.74 13.31
C TRP A 165 -0.85 -3.25 12.68
N LEU A 166 -0.88 -3.23 11.35
CA LEU A 166 -2.09 -3.07 10.57
C LEU A 166 -2.80 -4.42 10.48
N GLU A 167 -4.07 -4.44 10.84
CA GLU A 167 -4.88 -5.66 10.90
C GLU A 167 -5.91 -5.69 9.77
N HIS A 168 -6.16 -6.88 9.22
CA HIS A 168 -7.15 -7.07 8.17
C HIS A 168 -8.55 -6.96 8.75
N HIS A 169 -9.42 -6.23 8.04
CA HIS A 169 -10.83 -6.12 8.40
C HIS A 169 -11.76 -6.37 7.21
N ASP A 170 -13.01 -6.60 7.56
CA ASP A 170 -14.14 -6.57 6.64
C ASP A 170 -14.80 -5.19 6.66
N GLY A 171 -15.37 -4.82 5.52
CA GLY A 171 -15.94 -3.50 5.26
C GLY A 171 -15.07 -2.62 4.34
N PRO A 172 -15.67 -1.57 3.74
CA PRO A 172 -14.95 -0.64 2.89
C PRO A 172 -14.05 0.31 3.71
N PRO A 173 -13.15 1.08 3.07
CA PRO A 173 -12.35 2.09 3.74
C PRO A 173 -13.22 3.02 4.63
N GLY A 174 -12.78 3.21 5.88
CA GLY A 174 -13.45 4.03 6.88
C GLY A 174 -14.71 3.45 7.52
N HIS A 175 -15.23 2.33 7.01
CA HIS A 175 -16.32 1.57 7.63
C HIS A 175 -15.82 0.17 7.97
N TYR A 176 -15.65 -0.07 9.26
CA TYR A 176 -15.20 -1.35 9.78
C TYR A 176 -16.40 -2.15 10.27
N TYR A 177 -16.51 -3.42 9.86
CA TYR A 177 -17.53 -4.33 10.36
C TYR A 177 -16.96 -5.33 11.39
N ALA A 178 -15.83 -5.97 11.06
CA ALA A 178 -15.18 -6.97 11.88
C ALA A 178 -13.70 -7.16 11.51
N TRP A 179 -12.84 -7.56 12.46
CA TRP A 179 -11.45 -7.96 12.21
C TRP A 179 -11.48 -9.41 11.70
N ARG A 180 -10.78 -9.70 10.60
CA ARG A 180 -10.84 -11.03 9.95
C ARG A 180 -10.19 -12.14 10.76
N ASP A 181 -9.20 -11.80 11.59
CA ASP A 181 -8.54 -12.76 12.47
C ASP A 181 -8.70 -12.33 13.93
N PRO A 182 -9.76 -12.78 14.62
CA PRO A 182 -9.93 -12.50 16.04
C PRO A 182 -8.94 -13.25 16.95
N SER A 183 -8.06 -14.11 16.41
CA SER A 183 -7.35 -15.15 17.18
C SER A 183 -6.06 -14.72 17.90
N SER A 184 -5.85 -13.43 18.16
CA SER A 184 -4.78 -12.97 19.06
C SER A 184 -5.23 -11.96 20.12
N GLY A 185 -6.42 -12.13 20.70
CA GLY A 185 -6.85 -11.39 21.90
C GLY A 185 -7.01 -9.87 21.68
N PRO A 186 -7.45 -9.12 22.71
CA PRO A 186 -7.79 -7.70 22.58
C PRO A 186 -6.56 -6.75 22.57
N GLU A 187 -5.35 -7.30 22.55
CA GLU A 187 -4.14 -6.51 22.82
C GLU A 187 -3.51 -6.01 21.53
N ILE A 188 -3.55 -4.69 21.36
CA ILE A 188 -2.94 -3.99 20.24
C ILE A 188 -1.44 -4.27 20.24
N GLN A 189 -0.99 -5.05 19.25
CA GLN A 189 0.40 -5.47 19.20
C GLN A 189 1.26 -4.40 18.54
N ARG A 190 2.30 -3.93 19.25
CA ARG A 190 3.32 -3.05 18.67
C ARG A 190 4.17 -3.78 17.62
N ALA A 191 4.45 -3.11 16.52
CA ALA A 191 5.38 -3.63 15.53
C ALA A 191 6.82 -3.61 16.05
N SER A 192 7.62 -4.59 15.61
CA SER A 192 9.03 -4.68 15.99
C SER A 192 9.81 -3.43 15.57
N LEU A 193 10.92 -3.12 16.25
CA LEU A 193 11.74 -1.95 15.92
C LEU A 193 12.24 -1.96 14.47
N ALA A 194 12.56 -3.13 13.92
CA ALA A 194 13.00 -3.25 12.54
C ALA A 194 11.90 -2.85 11.55
N ILE A 195 10.66 -3.29 11.80
CA ILE A 195 9.51 -2.96 10.97
C ILE A 195 9.18 -1.48 11.06
N ARG A 196 9.10 -0.94 12.28
CA ARG A 196 8.84 0.50 12.47
C ARG A 196 9.86 1.36 11.74
N ARG A 197 11.16 1.03 11.83
CA ARG A 197 12.21 1.75 11.09
C ARG A 197 12.08 1.67 9.57
N MET A 198 11.54 0.59 9.03
CA MET A 198 11.27 0.46 7.59
C MET A 198 10.03 1.27 7.21
N ASP A 199 8.96 1.13 7.98
CA ASP A 199 7.70 1.81 7.76
C ASP A 199 7.82 3.33 7.95
N ASP A 200 8.59 3.81 8.93
CA ASP A 200 8.86 5.24 9.13
C ASP A 200 9.57 5.84 7.91
N ARG A 201 10.50 5.10 7.29
CA ARG A 201 11.17 5.54 6.05
C ARG A 201 10.24 5.52 4.86
N THR A 202 9.41 4.49 4.74
CA THR A 202 8.39 4.41 3.69
C THR A 202 7.37 5.53 3.85
N TRP A 203 6.95 5.85 5.07
CA TRP A 203 6.09 6.98 5.38
C TRP A 203 6.76 8.32 5.05
N GLN A 204 8.05 8.47 5.35
CA GLN A 204 8.82 9.65 4.95
C GLN A 204 8.86 9.79 3.42
N ALA A 205 9.06 8.68 2.68
CA ALA A 205 9.02 8.68 1.22
C ALA A 205 7.67 9.18 0.69
N LEU A 206 6.58 8.69 1.26
CA LEU A 206 5.21 9.03 0.87
C LEU A 206 4.84 10.49 1.17
N THR A 207 5.27 11.00 2.31
CA THR A 207 4.82 12.32 2.81
C THR A 207 5.77 13.47 2.52
N ALA A 208 7.07 13.18 2.32
CA ALA A 208 8.10 14.20 2.09
C ALA A 208 8.82 14.03 0.74
N GLY A 209 8.54 12.97 -0.03
CA GLY A 209 9.19 12.71 -1.32
C GLY A 209 10.65 12.27 -1.23
N VAL A 210 11.20 12.13 -0.03
CA VAL A 210 12.60 11.75 0.23
C VAL A 210 12.70 10.83 1.44
N VAL A 211 13.79 10.06 1.51
CA VAL A 211 14.10 9.17 2.63
C VAL A 211 15.50 9.46 3.15
N ASP A 212 15.60 9.67 4.47
CA ASP A 212 16.87 9.80 5.17
C ASP A 212 17.41 8.42 5.57
N LEU A 213 18.52 8.02 4.95
CA LEU A 213 19.33 6.87 5.35
C LEU A 213 20.54 7.36 6.16
N PRO A 214 21.19 6.49 6.96
CA PRO A 214 22.28 6.91 7.86
C PRO A 214 23.45 7.67 7.20
N ARG A 215 23.63 7.53 5.88
CA ARG A 215 24.73 8.17 5.13
C ARG A 215 24.28 9.03 3.95
N HIS A 216 23.04 8.89 3.51
CA HIS A 216 22.56 9.50 2.27
C HIS A 216 21.08 9.83 2.39
N ARG A 217 20.65 10.88 1.70
CA ARG A 217 19.24 11.14 1.40
C ARG A 217 18.96 10.62 -0.01
N ILE A 218 17.88 9.88 -0.17
CA ILE A 218 17.46 9.36 -1.48
C ILE A 218 16.04 9.80 -1.81
N HIS A 219 15.75 9.90 -3.11
CA HIS A 219 14.42 10.23 -3.60
C HIS A 219 13.42 9.09 -3.35
N ALA A 220 12.15 9.41 -3.09
CA ALA A 220 11.09 8.42 -2.81
C ALA A 220 10.98 7.36 -3.92
N GLY A 221 11.05 7.77 -5.19
CA GLY A 221 11.02 6.82 -6.31
C GLY A 221 12.15 5.78 -6.29
N THR A 222 13.35 6.17 -5.83
CA THR A 222 14.46 5.22 -5.63
C THR A 222 14.18 4.28 -4.47
N TRP A 223 13.61 4.77 -3.37
CA TRP A 223 13.25 3.94 -2.22
C TRP A 223 12.23 2.85 -2.58
N PHE A 224 11.13 3.20 -3.25
CA PHE A 224 10.11 2.21 -3.62
C PHE A 224 10.64 1.17 -4.62
N ARG A 225 11.47 1.58 -5.57
CA ARG A 225 12.11 0.64 -6.50
C ARG A 225 13.09 -0.27 -5.77
N LEU A 226 13.91 0.24 -4.86
CA LEU A 226 14.80 -0.58 -4.02
C LEU A 226 14.02 -1.65 -3.25
N LEU A 227 12.94 -1.26 -2.57
CA LEU A 227 12.10 -2.21 -1.84
C LEU A 227 11.53 -3.29 -2.77
N ARG A 228 11.00 -2.90 -3.92
CA ARG A 228 10.40 -3.85 -4.87
C ARG A 228 11.44 -4.78 -5.49
N THR A 229 12.61 -4.26 -5.81
CA THR A 229 13.76 -5.03 -6.28
C THR A 229 14.17 -6.08 -5.25
N VAL A 230 14.30 -5.71 -3.97
CA VAL A 230 14.66 -6.67 -2.91
C VAL A 230 13.59 -7.76 -2.77
N VAL A 231 12.31 -7.39 -2.79
CA VAL A 231 11.19 -8.36 -2.72
C VAL A 231 11.22 -9.33 -3.90
N ASP A 232 11.47 -8.83 -5.12
CA ASP A 232 11.62 -9.65 -6.33
C ASP A 232 12.81 -10.61 -6.23
N GLU A 233 13.97 -10.12 -5.80
CA GLU A 233 15.19 -10.92 -5.68
C GLU A 233 15.08 -12.01 -4.61
N LEU A 234 14.48 -11.70 -3.46
CA LEU A 234 14.20 -12.68 -2.42
C LEU A 234 13.17 -13.74 -2.88
N GLY A 235 12.31 -13.38 -3.84
CA GLY A 235 11.36 -14.27 -4.48
C GLY A 235 11.97 -15.26 -5.48
N ALA A 236 13.25 -15.11 -5.85
CA ALA A 236 13.91 -15.98 -6.81
C ALA A 236 14.06 -17.42 -6.30
N THR A 237 14.08 -18.36 -7.23
CA THR A 237 14.37 -19.77 -6.98
C THR A 237 15.85 -19.97 -6.63
N MET A 238 16.16 -21.08 -5.93
CA MET A 238 17.54 -21.41 -5.58
C MET A 238 18.45 -21.58 -6.80
N SER A 239 17.91 -22.07 -7.93
CA SER A 239 18.64 -22.18 -9.20
C SER A 239 18.97 -20.81 -9.81
N GLU A 240 18.09 -19.82 -9.65
CA GLU A 240 18.32 -18.45 -10.13
C GLU A 240 19.34 -17.73 -9.25
N CYS A 241 19.34 -17.99 -7.94
CA CYS A 241 20.21 -17.30 -7.00
C CYS A 241 21.71 -17.49 -7.30
N GLY A 242 22.13 -18.60 -7.92
CA GLY A 242 23.54 -18.86 -8.24
C GLY A 242 24.45 -18.64 -7.02
N ALA A 243 25.47 -17.79 -7.16
CA ALA A 243 26.39 -17.44 -6.07
C ALA A 243 25.74 -16.74 -4.88
N ALA A 244 24.61 -16.04 -5.08
CA ALA A 244 23.88 -15.35 -4.02
C ALA A 244 22.98 -16.28 -3.19
N GLN A 245 22.90 -17.57 -3.54
CA GLN A 245 22.06 -18.54 -2.84
C GLN A 245 22.34 -18.61 -1.34
N ARG A 246 23.62 -18.46 -0.93
CA ARG A 246 24.00 -18.48 0.49
C ARG A 246 23.35 -17.32 1.24
N LEU A 247 23.47 -16.10 0.71
CA LEU A 247 22.90 -14.89 1.31
C LEU A 247 21.37 -14.97 1.37
N THR A 248 20.71 -15.35 0.28
CA THR A 248 19.24 -15.51 0.26
C THR A 248 18.78 -16.54 1.29
N ARG A 249 19.52 -17.66 1.47
CA ARG A 249 19.20 -18.67 2.49
C ARG A 249 19.35 -18.13 3.91
N GLU A 250 20.45 -17.41 4.19
CA GLU A 250 20.68 -16.80 5.50
C GLU A 250 19.58 -15.80 5.86
N VAL A 251 19.11 -15.00 4.91
CA VAL A 251 17.99 -14.07 5.10
C VAL A 251 16.73 -14.84 5.49
N TRP A 252 16.35 -15.88 4.75
CA TRP A 252 15.16 -16.69 5.05
C TRP A 252 15.27 -17.41 6.39
N GLN A 253 16.44 -17.98 6.72
CA GLN A 253 16.69 -18.65 8.00
C GLN A 253 16.53 -17.68 9.18
N ARG A 254 17.11 -16.46 9.08
CA ARG A 254 16.93 -15.42 10.10
C ARG A 254 15.49 -14.95 10.23
N ALA A 255 14.72 -14.99 9.13
CA ALA A 255 13.29 -14.69 9.13
C ALA A 255 12.43 -15.86 9.66
N GLY A 256 13.03 -17.00 10.05
CA GLY A 256 12.32 -18.17 10.57
C GLY A 256 11.77 -19.12 9.51
N TRP A 257 12.20 -19.00 8.25
CA TRP A 257 11.75 -19.85 7.14
C TRP A 257 12.89 -20.72 6.60
N LEU A 258 12.67 -22.04 6.57
CA LEU A 258 13.61 -22.98 5.97
C LEU A 258 13.41 -23.05 4.45
N CYS A 259 14.52 -23.10 3.70
CA CYS A 259 14.47 -23.18 2.25
C CYS A 259 14.22 -24.64 1.80
N CYS A 260 13.40 -24.86 0.77
CA CYS A 260 12.83 -26.17 0.41
C CYS A 260 13.83 -27.34 0.20
N LYS A 261 15.14 -27.09 0.03
CA LYS A 261 16.15 -28.16 -0.12
C LYS A 261 16.55 -28.81 1.22
N ASP A 262 16.38 -28.11 2.34
CA ASP A 262 16.70 -28.61 3.68
C ASP A 262 15.50 -29.38 4.29
N TRP A 263 14.42 -29.58 3.50
CA TRP A 263 13.12 -30.11 3.94
C TRP A 263 13.04 -31.64 4.04
N ARG A 264 13.98 -32.38 3.43
CA ARG A 264 14.00 -33.87 3.48
C ARG A 264 14.24 -34.44 4.88
N GLN A 265 14.40 -33.60 5.91
CA GLN A 265 14.72 -34.02 7.28
C GLN A 265 13.79 -33.44 8.37
N SER A 266 12.73 -32.69 8.04
CA SER A 266 11.88 -32.05 9.06
C SER A 266 10.39 -32.37 8.89
N GLU A 267 9.73 -32.90 9.94
CA GLU A 267 8.31 -33.28 10.01
C GLU A 267 7.31 -32.10 9.93
N VAL A 268 7.77 -30.87 9.72
CA VAL A 268 6.95 -29.66 9.66
C VAL A 268 6.73 -29.22 8.21
N GLY A 269 5.46 -29.17 7.79
CA GLY A 269 5.00 -28.80 6.45
C GLY A 269 5.70 -27.58 5.80
N CYS A 270 5.83 -27.60 4.47
CA CYS A 270 6.49 -26.53 3.70
C CYS A 270 5.80 -25.17 3.83
N ARG A 271 6.30 -24.34 4.74
CA ARG A 271 5.78 -23.01 5.05
C ARG A 271 6.17 -21.92 4.02
N SER A 272 7.02 -22.22 3.04
CA SER A 272 7.48 -21.24 2.02
C SER A 272 6.69 -21.23 0.71
N ALA A 273 5.83 -22.23 0.46
CA ALA A 273 4.92 -22.25 -0.69
C ALA A 273 3.84 -21.13 -0.68
N PRO A 274 3.26 -20.73 0.47
CA PRO A 274 2.28 -19.65 0.54
C PRO A 274 2.86 -18.27 0.18
N ILE A 275 4.07 -17.94 0.66
CA ILE A 275 4.73 -16.65 0.39
C ILE A 275 5.17 -16.56 -1.07
N ARG A 276 5.66 -17.65 -1.68
CA ARG A 276 5.94 -17.67 -3.12
C ARG A 276 4.67 -17.46 -3.95
N ARG A 277 3.50 -17.86 -3.47
CA ARG A 277 2.20 -17.54 -4.09
C ARG A 277 1.82 -16.07 -3.90
N LEU A 278 1.98 -15.53 -2.69
CA LEU A 278 1.73 -14.10 -2.38
C LEU A 278 2.64 -13.16 -3.20
N LEU A 279 3.93 -13.50 -3.33
CA LEU A 279 4.91 -12.74 -4.14
C LEU A 279 4.76 -12.95 -5.66
N ARG A 280 4.14 -14.05 -6.10
CA ARG A 280 3.87 -14.32 -7.53
C ARG A 280 2.56 -13.70 -8.02
N ASN A 281 1.57 -13.53 -7.14
CA ASN A 281 0.24 -13.04 -7.49
C ASN A 281 0.04 -11.54 -7.20
N GLY A 282 1.12 -10.78 -7.02
CA GLY A 282 1.05 -9.32 -6.99
C GLY A 282 0.74 -8.69 -5.63
N GLY A 283 1.31 -9.22 -4.55
CA GLY A 283 1.66 -8.38 -3.39
C GLY A 283 2.92 -7.56 -3.68
#